data_AF-A0ABD2SWV1-F1
#
_entry.id   AF-A0ABD2SWV1-F1
#
_cell.length_a   1.000
_cell.length_b   1.000
_cell.length_c   1.000
_cell.angle_alpha   90.00
_cell.angle_beta   90.00
_cell.angle_gamma   90.00
#
_symmetry.space_group_name_H-M   'P 1'
#
loop_
_entity.id
_entity.type
_entity.pdbx_description
1 polymer ?
#
loop_
_entity_poly.entity_id
_entity_poly.type
_entity_poly.pdbx_seq_one_letter_code
_entity_poly.pdbx_strand_id
1 'polypeptide(L)'
;MADEDFPPPVRLMNFVSEEQLAESKKTRGARVEDGTAQRDRPLYEILKENKDKKDAEFNERFKHQPPKALDEDETEFLEKLEMSRREYEKQVADEADEQLRSFQAAVAAKSTIVHEIKEMPLVPKVQVHVRAVMLAFRLGSASGHASHHPS
;
A
#
# COMPACT_ATOMS: atom_id res chain seq x y z
N MET A 1 14.95 40.43 -10.29
CA MET A 1 15.03 41.50 -9.29
C MET A 1 15.54 40.85 -8.02
N ALA A 2 16.73 41.23 -7.56
CA ALA A 2 17.35 40.71 -6.35
C ALA A 2 17.05 41.72 -5.24
N ASP A 3 16.23 41.32 -4.27
CA ASP A 3 16.02 42.11 -3.06
C ASP A 3 16.95 41.59 -1.97
N GLU A 4 17.78 42.51 -1.50
CA GLU A 4 18.93 42.35 -0.63
C GLU A 4 18.60 41.83 0.79
N ASP A 5 19.34 40.80 1.22
CA ASP A 5 19.37 40.24 2.57
C ASP A 5 20.09 41.17 3.58
N PHE A 6 19.46 42.28 3.99
CA PHE A 6 19.98 43.09 5.10
C PHE A 6 19.58 42.53 6.48
N PRO A 7 20.50 42.44 7.46
CA PRO A 7 20.16 42.01 8.81
C PRO A 7 19.19 43.02 9.47
N PRO A 8 18.26 42.53 10.32
CA PRO A 8 17.27 43.40 10.94
C PRO A 8 17.96 44.50 11.77
N PRO A 9 17.47 45.75 11.70
CA PRO A 9 18.09 46.86 12.40
C PRO A 9 18.12 46.61 13.90
N VAL A 10 19.26 46.88 14.53
CA VAL A 10 19.46 46.75 15.98
C VAL A 10 18.48 47.67 16.69
N ARG A 11 17.46 47.11 17.34
CA ARG A 11 16.55 47.88 18.19
C ARG A 11 17.30 48.33 19.44
N LEU A 12 17.64 49.61 19.52
CA LEU A 12 17.97 50.23 20.79
C LEU A 12 16.75 50.11 21.71
N MET A 13 16.93 49.46 22.86
CA MET A 13 15.90 49.40 23.90
C MET A 13 15.96 50.69 24.72
N ASN A 14 14.81 51.32 24.92
CA ASN A 14 14.67 52.47 25.80
C ASN A 14 14.54 51.97 27.24
N PHE A 15 15.57 52.17 28.06
CA PHE A 15 15.51 51.86 29.48
C PHE A 15 14.76 52.98 30.22
N VAL A 16 13.79 52.58 31.04
CA VAL A 16 13.01 53.47 31.90
C VAL A 16 13.52 53.30 33.32
N SER A 17 13.65 54.39 34.08
CA SER A 17 14.08 54.28 35.49
C SER A 17 13.02 53.57 36.34
N GLU A 18 13.43 53.02 37.48
CA GLU A 18 12.50 52.35 38.42
C GLU A 18 11.38 53.29 38.88
N GLU A 19 11.70 54.55 39.14
CA GLU A 19 10.75 55.58 39.56
C GLU A 19 9.71 55.89 38.46
N GLN A 20 10.17 56.08 37.23
CA GLN A 20 9.28 56.30 36.08
C GLN A 20 8.38 55.09 35.81
N LEU A 21 8.90 53.88 36.02
CA LEU A 21 8.13 52.64 35.91
C LEU A 21 7.06 52.55 36.99
N ALA A 22 7.36 52.96 38.24
CA ALA A 22 6.40 53.00 39.33
C ALA A 22 5.29 54.04 39.08
N GLU A 23 5.62 55.23 38.61
CA GLU A 23 4.66 56.26 38.22
C GLU A 23 3.77 55.81 37.05
N SER A 24 4.37 55.18 36.04
CA SER A 24 3.62 54.61 34.90
C SER A 24 2.64 53.54 35.34
N LYS A 25 3.02 52.68 36.30
CA LYS A 25 2.11 51.68 36.88
C LYS A 25 0.98 52.32 37.69
N LYS A 26 1.25 53.43 38.37
CA LYS A 26 0.26 54.16 39.19
C LYS A 26 -0.74 54.93 38.32
N THR A 27 -0.29 55.57 37.24
CA THR A 27 -1.14 56.35 36.32
C THR A 27 -1.98 55.47 35.40
N ARG A 28 -1.43 54.31 34.99
CA ARG A 28 -2.12 53.34 34.12
C ARG A 28 -3.28 52.60 34.81
N GLY A 29 -3.26 52.50 36.14
CA GLY A 29 -4.27 51.80 36.92
C GLY A 29 -4.06 50.27 36.98
N ALA A 30 -4.93 49.60 37.73
CA ALA A 30 -4.83 48.17 37.99
C ALA A 30 -5.19 47.35 36.75
N ARG A 31 -4.23 46.55 36.24
CA ARG A 31 -4.43 45.67 35.08
C ARG A 31 -4.26 44.21 35.50
N VAL A 32 -5.10 43.33 34.95
CA VAL A 32 -5.04 41.88 35.18
C VAL A 32 -3.70 41.30 34.66
N GLU A 33 -3.18 41.84 33.56
CA GLU A 33 -1.92 41.41 32.93
C GLU A 33 -0.65 41.72 33.76
N ASP A 34 -0.67 42.75 34.61
CA ASP A 34 0.48 43.14 35.44
C ASP A 34 0.39 42.62 36.89
N GLY A 35 -0.64 41.82 37.20
CA GLY A 35 -0.87 41.23 38.52
C GLY A 35 -1.28 42.23 39.63
N THR A 36 -1.35 43.53 39.34
CA THR A 36 -1.73 44.56 40.32
C THR A 36 -3.23 44.62 40.60
N ALA A 37 -4.07 44.07 39.72
CA ALA A 37 -5.54 44.08 39.87
C ALA A 37 -6.12 42.95 40.74
N GLN A 38 -5.35 41.89 41.00
CA GLN A 38 -5.85 40.69 41.70
C GLN A 38 -4.96 40.31 42.90
N ARG A 39 -4.49 41.31 43.65
CA ARG A 39 -3.63 41.10 44.83
C ARG A 39 -4.26 40.22 45.91
N ASP A 40 -5.59 40.22 46.01
CA ASP A 40 -6.33 39.46 47.02
C ASP A 40 -6.75 38.05 46.56
N ARG A 41 -6.49 37.70 45.28
CA ARG A 41 -6.80 36.36 44.74
C ARG A 41 -5.54 35.49 44.74
N PRO A 42 -5.65 34.19 45.06
CA PRO A 42 -4.51 33.30 45.02
C PRO A 42 -3.98 33.18 43.59
N LEU A 43 -2.64 33.26 43.45
CA LEU A 43 -1.95 33.26 42.16
C LEU A 43 -2.34 32.04 41.28
N TYR A 44 -2.59 30.89 41.90
CA TYR A 44 -3.02 29.67 41.20
C TYR A 44 -4.32 29.86 40.42
N GLU A 45 -5.32 30.53 41.00
CA GLU A 45 -6.60 30.76 40.33
C GLU A 45 -6.44 31.73 39.16
N ILE A 46 -5.62 32.78 39.31
CA ILE A 46 -5.32 33.75 38.25
C ILE A 46 -4.61 33.07 37.08
N LEU A 47 -3.60 32.25 37.37
CA LEU A 47 -2.86 31.52 36.34
C LEU A 47 -3.74 30.50 35.63
N LYS A 48 -4.63 29.85 36.37
CA LYS A 48 -5.61 28.93 35.82
C LYS A 48 -6.64 29.65 34.95
N GLU A 49 -7.23 30.74 35.40
CA GLU A 49 -8.15 31.59 34.61
C GLU A 49 -7.48 32.12 33.34
N ASN A 50 -6.23 32.58 33.43
CA ASN A 50 -5.48 33.08 32.27
C ASN A 50 -5.14 31.97 31.28
N LYS A 51 -4.82 30.77 31.78
CA LYS A 51 -4.61 29.58 30.93
C LYS A 51 -5.92 29.18 30.26
N ASP A 52 -6.98 29.02 31.03
CA ASP A 52 -8.31 28.64 30.56
C ASP A 52 -8.83 29.67 29.53
N LYS A 53 -8.55 30.97 29.74
CA LYS A 53 -8.88 32.05 28.79
C LYS A 53 -8.04 32.00 27.51
N LYS A 54 -6.72 31.82 27.61
CA LYS A 54 -5.86 31.68 26.42
C LYS A 54 -6.17 30.42 25.63
N ASP A 55 -6.43 29.31 26.32
CA ASP A 55 -6.83 28.04 25.71
C ASP A 55 -8.22 28.19 25.05
N ALA A 56 -9.16 28.90 25.68
CA ALA A 56 -10.47 29.20 25.09
C ALA A 56 -10.36 30.12 23.87
N GLU A 57 -9.60 31.21 23.95
CA GLU A 57 -9.37 32.14 22.83
C GLU A 57 -8.62 31.47 21.67
N PHE A 58 -7.64 30.62 21.97
CA PHE A 58 -6.95 29.80 20.96
C PHE A 58 -7.94 28.83 20.32
N ASN A 59 -8.67 28.07 21.13
CA ASN A 59 -9.63 27.09 20.64
C ASN A 59 -10.77 27.76 19.85
N GLU A 60 -11.21 28.96 20.21
CA GLU A 60 -12.20 29.75 19.46
C GLU A 60 -11.65 30.23 18.11
N ARG A 61 -10.39 30.70 18.07
CA ARG A 61 -9.69 31.09 16.82
C ARG A 61 -9.53 29.93 15.83
N PHE A 62 -9.45 28.69 16.31
CA PHE A 62 -9.36 27.50 15.46
C PHE A 62 -10.71 26.80 15.21
N LYS A 63 -11.75 27.10 15.99
CA LYS A 63 -13.13 26.61 15.75
C LYS A 63 -13.84 27.36 14.63
N HIS A 64 -13.49 28.63 14.41
CA HIS A 64 -14.08 29.47 13.37
C HIS A 64 -13.20 29.63 12.13
N GLN A 65 -12.01 29.03 12.11
CA GLN A 65 -11.44 28.68 10.83
C GLN A 65 -12.37 27.63 10.23
N PRO A 66 -13.01 27.89 9.07
CA PRO A 66 -13.60 26.81 8.30
C PRO A 66 -12.56 25.69 8.26
N PRO A 67 -12.96 24.41 8.42
CA PRO A 67 -12.01 23.32 8.24
C PRO A 67 -11.25 23.66 6.96
N LYS A 68 -9.92 23.77 7.05
CA LYS A 68 -9.10 24.05 5.86
C LYS A 68 -9.59 23.06 4.83
N ALA A 69 -10.29 23.57 3.81
CA ALA A 69 -10.65 22.72 2.70
C ALA A 69 -9.31 22.14 2.24
N LEU A 70 -9.30 20.83 1.96
CA LEU A 70 -8.18 20.22 1.25
C LEU A 70 -7.85 21.19 0.12
N ASP A 71 -6.59 21.62 0.03
CA ASP A 71 -6.22 22.55 -1.02
C ASP A 71 -6.47 21.89 -2.40
N GLU A 72 -6.52 22.71 -3.45
CA GLU A 72 -6.83 22.22 -4.80
C GLU A 72 -5.89 21.06 -5.19
N ASP A 73 -4.62 21.13 -4.78
CA ASP A 73 -3.60 20.10 -4.97
C ASP A 73 -3.90 18.81 -4.17
N GLU A 74 -4.34 18.91 -2.91
CA GLU A 74 -4.68 17.78 -2.04
C GLU A 74 -5.96 17.07 -2.51
N THR A 75 -6.93 17.80 -3.06
CA THR A 75 -8.12 17.17 -3.68
C THR A 75 -7.78 16.41 -4.96
N GLU A 76 -6.95 16.97 -5.83
CA GLU A 76 -6.49 16.29 -7.06
C GLU A 76 -5.66 15.04 -6.74
N PHE A 77 -4.83 15.11 -5.69
CA PHE A 77 -4.07 13.96 -5.22
C PHE A 77 -4.98 12.80 -4.81
N LEU A 78 -6.03 13.06 -4.02
CA LEU A 78 -6.97 12.02 -3.58
C LEU A 78 -7.79 11.46 -4.75
N GLU A 79 -8.22 12.31 -5.69
CA GLU A 79 -8.91 11.86 -6.90
C GLU A 79 -8.00 10.94 -7.74
N LYS A 80 -6.75 11.34 -7.96
CA LYS A 80 -5.77 10.52 -8.69
C LYS A 80 -5.48 9.20 -7.99
N LEU A 81 -5.40 9.20 -6.66
CA LEU A 81 -5.24 7.99 -5.85
C LEU A 81 -6.44 7.04 -6.05
N GLU A 82 -7.65 7.58 -5.97
CA GLU A 82 -8.89 6.82 -6.17
C GLU A 82 -8.97 6.24 -7.59
N MET A 83 -8.63 7.04 -8.60
CA MET A 83 -8.58 6.60 -10.00
C MET A 83 -7.55 5.49 -10.22
N SER A 84 -6.32 5.67 -9.71
CA SER A 84 -5.26 4.66 -9.81
C SER A 84 -5.66 3.35 -9.15
N ARG A 85 -6.33 3.42 -7.99
CA ARG A 85 -6.85 2.25 -7.29
C ARG A 85 -7.93 1.54 -8.12
N ARG A 86 -8.92 2.26 -8.65
CA ARG A 86 -9.96 1.69 -9.51
C ARG A 86 -9.38 1.05 -10.76
N GLU A 87 -8.40 1.69 -11.40
CA GLU A 87 -7.72 1.16 -12.58
C GLU A 87 -6.98 -0.14 -12.27
N TYR A 88 -6.29 -0.20 -11.13
CA TYR A 88 -5.63 -1.41 -10.68
C TYR A 88 -6.63 -2.54 -10.40
N GLU A 89 -7.70 -2.26 -9.67
CA GLU A 89 -8.76 -3.25 -9.38
C GLU A 89 -9.39 -3.78 -10.68
N LYS A 90 -9.59 -2.90 -11.67
CA LYS A 90 -10.09 -3.28 -13.00
C LYS A 90 -9.10 -4.18 -13.75
N GLN A 91 -7.82 -3.83 -13.79
CA GLN A 91 -6.79 -4.65 -14.44
C GLN A 91 -6.73 -6.06 -13.83
N VAL A 92 -6.78 -6.17 -12.50
CA VAL A 92 -6.80 -7.47 -11.81
C VAL A 92 -8.05 -8.29 -12.19
N ALA A 93 -9.21 -7.66 -12.31
CA ALA A 93 -10.44 -8.33 -12.73
C ALA A 93 -10.36 -8.81 -14.18
N ASP A 94 -9.86 -7.97 -15.09
CA ASP A 94 -9.69 -8.30 -16.51
C ASP A 94 -8.70 -9.48 -16.68
N GLU A 95 -7.57 -9.45 -15.98
CA GLU A 95 -6.58 -10.55 -15.97
C GLU A 95 -7.18 -11.86 -15.44
N ALA A 96 -7.98 -11.81 -14.37
CA ALA A 96 -8.65 -12.98 -13.82
C ALA A 96 -9.66 -13.59 -14.81
N ASP A 97 -10.41 -12.75 -15.52
CA ASP A 97 -11.36 -13.17 -16.55
C ASP A 97 -10.65 -13.83 -17.74
N GLU A 98 -9.53 -13.26 -18.19
CA GLU A 98 -8.70 -13.86 -19.25
C GLU A 98 -8.15 -15.23 -18.83
N GLN A 99 -7.65 -15.35 -17.60
CA GLN A 99 -7.17 -16.62 -17.05
C GLN A 99 -8.28 -17.67 -17.01
N LEU A 100 -9.48 -17.30 -16.55
CA LEU A 100 -10.64 -18.19 -16.53
C LEU A 100 -11.02 -18.67 -17.94
N ARG A 101 -11.06 -17.77 -18.92
CA ARG A 101 -11.34 -18.13 -20.32
C ARG A 101 -10.28 -19.08 -20.88
N SER A 102 -9.00 -18.81 -20.61
CA SER A 102 -7.90 -19.66 -21.06
C SER A 102 -7.99 -21.08 -20.47
N PHE A 103 -8.33 -21.18 -19.18
CA PHE A 103 -8.52 -22.44 -18.50
C PHE A 103 -9.71 -23.21 -19.08
N GLN A 104 -10.85 -22.55 -19.29
CA GLN A 104 -12.02 -23.17 -19.90
C GLN A 104 -11.72 -23.68 -21.31
N ALA A 105 -11.00 -22.91 -22.14
CA ALA A 105 -10.59 -23.33 -23.47
C ALA A 105 -9.65 -24.55 -23.43
N ALA A 106 -8.68 -24.57 -22.51
CA ALA A 106 -7.78 -25.71 -22.35
C ALA A 106 -8.51 -26.97 -21.84
N VAL A 107 -9.47 -26.81 -20.93
CA VAL A 107 -10.32 -27.91 -20.44
C VAL A 107 -11.18 -28.46 -21.58
N ALA A 108 -11.82 -27.58 -22.36
CA ALA A 108 -12.62 -27.97 -23.52
C ALA A 108 -11.76 -28.73 -24.56
N ALA A 109 -10.61 -28.17 -24.96
CA ALA A 109 -9.71 -28.82 -25.91
C ALA A 109 -9.26 -30.22 -25.45
N LYS A 110 -8.89 -30.37 -24.17
CA LYS A 110 -8.57 -31.68 -23.59
C LYS A 110 -9.76 -32.63 -23.59
N SER A 111 -10.96 -32.15 -23.28
CA SER A 111 -12.18 -32.97 -23.34
C SER A 111 -12.48 -33.43 -24.77
N THR A 112 -12.33 -32.55 -25.75
CA THR A 112 -12.50 -32.89 -27.17
C THR A 112 -11.51 -33.97 -27.58
N ILE A 113 -10.23 -33.83 -27.22
CA ILE A 113 -9.20 -34.84 -27.49
C ILE A 113 -9.56 -36.19 -26.83
N VAL A 114 -10.02 -36.18 -25.57
CA VAL A 114 -10.44 -37.41 -24.88
C VAL A 114 -11.66 -38.06 -25.54
N HIS A 115 -12.61 -37.27 -26.03
CA HIS A 115 -13.75 -37.77 -26.80
C HIS A 115 -13.33 -38.28 -28.18
N GLU A 116 -12.41 -37.61 -28.86
CA GLU A 116 -11.90 -38.01 -30.18
C GLU A 116 -11.08 -39.32 -30.11
N ILE A 117 -10.28 -39.51 -29.04
CA ILE A 117 -9.62 -40.78 -28.73
C ILE A 117 -10.65 -41.90 -28.43
N LYS A 118 -11.82 -41.54 -27.89
CA LYS A 118 -12.91 -42.49 -27.59
C LYS A 118 -13.81 -42.78 -28.80
N GLU A 119 -13.91 -41.86 -29.76
CA GLU A 119 -14.73 -41.99 -30.98
C GLU A 119 -13.96 -42.53 -32.19
N MET A 120 -12.63 -42.51 -32.19
CA MET A 120 -11.86 -43.32 -33.13
C MET A 120 -12.24 -44.80 -32.94
N PRO A 121 -12.69 -45.51 -33.99
CA PRO A 121 -13.01 -46.92 -33.85
C PRO A 121 -11.73 -47.64 -33.44
N LEU A 122 -11.80 -48.33 -32.31
CA LEU A 122 -10.85 -49.38 -31.98
C LEU A 122 -10.71 -50.31 -33.20
N VAL A 123 -9.46 -50.69 -33.52
CA VAL A 123 -9.02 -51.84 -34.35
C VAL A 123 -8.58 -51.47 -35.79
N PRO A 124 -7.34 -51.82 -36.22
CA PRO A 124 -6.87 -53.20 -36.26
C PRO A 124 -5.79 -53.52 -35.23
N LYS A 125 -6.10 -54.48 -34.34
CA LYS A 125 -5.09 -55.39 -33.79
C LYS A 125 -4.35 -55.97 -34.99
N VAL A 126 -3.09 -55.56 -35.14
CA VAL A 126 -2.15 -56.25 -36.00
C VAL A 126 -1.97 -57.65 -35.38
N GLN A 127 -2.82 -58.61 -35.75
CA GLN A 127 -2.57 -60.02 -35.53
C GLN A 127 -1.48 -60.44 -36.53
N VAL A 128 -0.23 -60.06 -36.22
CA VAL A 128 0.94 -60.67 -36.82
C VAL A 128 0.97 -62.11 -36.31
N HIS A 129 0.72 -63.04 -37.22
CA HIS A 129 1.11 -64.45 -37.21
C HIS A 129 2.04 -64.88 -36.05
N VAL A 130 1.49 -65.18 -34.87
CA VAL A 130 2.24 -65.89 -33.80
C VAL A 130 2.26 -67.41 -34.06
N ARG A 131 1.81 -67.88 -35.23
CA ARG A 131 1.95 -69.30 -35.63
C ARG A 131 3.24 -69.61 -36.40
N ALA A 132 3.93 -68.62 -36.98
CA ALA A 132 5.17 -68.88 -37.72
C ALA A 132 6.42 -68.94 -36.83
N VAL A 133 6.45 -68.21 -35.71
CA VAL A 133 7.64 -68.18 -34.82
C VAL A 133 7.70 -69.41 -33.90
N MET A 134 6.55 -69.98 -33.49
CA MET A 134 6.55 -71.18 -32.63
C MET A 134 6.83 -72.50 -33.37
N LEU A 135 6.68 -72.56 -34.70
CA LEU A 135 7.01 -73.78 -35.47
C LEU A 135 8.50 -73.86 -35.85
N ALA A 136 9.21 -72.73 -35.88
CA ALA A 136 10.64 -72.68 -36.19
C ALA A 136 11.56 -72.98 -34.98
N PHE A 137 11.05 -72.92 -33.74
CA PHE A 137 11.85 -73.22 -32.54
C PHE A 137 11.76 -74.69 -32.08
N ARG A 138 10.91 -75.53 -32.69
CA ARG A 138 10.68 -76.90 -32.20
C ARG A 138 11.24 -78.03 -33.08
N LEU A 139 11.87 -77.75 -34.22
CA LEU A 139 12.37 -78.83 -35.12
C LEU A 139 13.75 -78.60 -35.77
N GLY A 140 14.58 -77.67 -35.28
CA GLY A 140 15.89 -77.44 -35.92
C GLY A 140 16.97 -76.96 -34.98
N SER A 141 17.54 -77.84 -34.15
CA SER A 141 18.98 -77.86 -33.86
C SER A 141 19.32 -79.05 -32.94
N ALA A 142 19.44 -80.24 -33.52
CA ALA A 142 20.11 -81.37 -32.89
C ALA A 142 21.06 -81.97 -33.93
N SER A 143 22.10 -81.23 -34.30
CA SER A 143 23.26 -81.78 -34.99
C SER A 143 24.47 -80.87 -34.81
N GLY A 144 25.49 -81.37 -34.12
CA GLY A 144 26.87 -80.91 -34.35
C GLY A 144 27.69 -80.59 -33.11
N HIS A 145 28.20 -81.63 -32.43
CA HIS A 145 29.57 -81.60 -31.92
C HIS A 145 30.16 -83.02 -31.94
N ALA A 146 30.76 -83.38 -33.07
CA ALA A 146 31.94 -84.25 -33.12
C ALA A 146 33.08 -83.47 -32.42
N SER A 147 34.11 -84.01 -31.76
CA SER A 147 34.71 -85.34 -31.65
C SER A 147 35.95 -85.17 -30.75
N HIS A 148 36.28 -86.11 -29.86
CA HIS A 148 37.65 -86.45 -29.42
C HIS A 148 37.58 -87.64 -28.44
N HIS A 149 37.64 -88.88 -28.92
CA HIS A 149 38.80 -89.76 -29.16
C HIS A 149 39.23 -90.60 -27.92
N PRO A 150 39.54 -91.90 -28.10
CA PRO A 150 39.76 -92.85 -27.01
C PRO A 150 41.26 -93.10 -26.72
N SER A 151 41.59 -93.41 -25.46
CA SER A 151 42.56 -94.42 -24.99
C SER A 151 42.52 -94.48 -23.46
#